data_AF-A0AA92IG95-F1
#
_entry.id   AF-A0AA92IG95-F1
#
_cell.length_a   1.000
_cell.length_b   1.000
_cell.length_c   1.000
_cell.angle_alpha   90.00
_cell.angle_beta   90.00
_cell.angle_gamma   90.00
#
_symmetry.space_group_name_H-M   'P 1'
#
loop_
_entity.id
_entity.type
_entity.pdbx_description
1 polymer ?
#
loop_
_entity_poly.entity_id
_entity_poly.type
_entity_poly.pdbx_seq_one_letter_code
_entity_poly.pdbx_strand_id
1 'polypeptide(L)'
;MALSVAALGTMHYVRSAQDVTRTTHALTQAQMKAWNGVDAFRQYLYQVSGTSQLPTAGSAIALSGITGVSGTVVQTQANTTACQNGTQIMANLTGTSGGANATVQSIYCVGGTSSSTGTLPNLITINGNLQLTGSVQANGGSTGSTSFMVNGNISSSGSIGGFNLLYATGTIDLNGGGSANTVAAQGDVNINATGNYVTVNSMQNVTLSPGVSVVTVNSNGKTNLKTSSTAAMVNAIAGVTLGQGAKATTVNTGGDVQSEGGQIGTLKAQGSFTETSGGKVGTGTVGGSVLKPSWNSNINITQQPGLQVPLTPLTLASVQTATIDAWPLKSVANYVFDVDAQNNIQVAVSNVNSIPNGTYYLTGSGGNQDWLCTTKSYNANQCVAKICKGFSDYNTCFSYFNGTWSTNGATMAPGVVWFHGGLSLGVGTYENTVIATGNITTSGSTVVHAPNYGGLSGQCSNTAFPVLYPTNFCSGGTYTASAIGNIALLAGGYQNNTFAGGNIALGASNSIFGNILAGGILNTGGSTSIQGYITVGNQGGSSTGASWGASTTIDVSHLPSTFNPGQIPSGTTGGSSGTPSVNVLWTRYL
;
A
#
# COMPACT_ATOMS: atom_id res chain seq x y z
N MET A 1 32.03 -48.84 -10.42
CA MET A 1 30.56 -48.64 -10.36
C MET A 1 30.09 -47.77 -9.19
N ALA A 2 30.87 -47.56 -8.11
CA ALA A 2 30.45 -46.70 -6.99
C ALA A 2 30.47 -45.18 -7.30
N LEU A 3 31.42 -44.70 -8.10
CA LEU A 3 31.53 -43.28 -8.49
C LEU A 3 30.40 -42.80 -9.41
N SER A 4 29.89 -43.67 -10.30
CA SER A 4 28.77 -43.36 -11.19
C SER A 4 27.43 -43.27 -10.44
N VAL A 5 27.24 -44.09 -9.40
CA VAL A 5 26.03 -44.06 -8.55
C VAL A 5 26.01 -42.82 -7.64
N ALA A 6 27.18 -42.40 -7.12
CA ALA A 6 27.29 -41.17 -6.33
C ALA A 6 27.02 -39.91 -7.17
N ALA A 7 27.51 -39.85 -8.41
CA ALA A 7 27.25 -38.73 -9.32
C ALA A 7 25.77 -38.65 -9.77
N LEU A 8 25.13 -39.80 -10.04
CA LEU A 8 23.70 -39.86 -10.35
C LEU A 8 22.83 -39.48 -9.15
N GLY A 9 23.23 -39.87 -7.93
CA GLY A 9 22.54 -39.51 -6.70
C GLY A 9 22.62 -38.02 -6.37
N THR A 10 23.77 -37.37 -6.57
CA THR A 10 23.92 -35.92 -6.37
C THR A 10 23.18 -35.12 -7.45
N MET A 11 23.19 -35.57 -8.71
CA MET A 11 22.37 -34.95 -9.76
C MET A 11 20.87 -35.10 -9.51
N HIS A 12 20.42 -36.25 -8.98
CA HIS A 12 19.03 -36.44 -8.57
C HIS A 12 18.66 -35.54 -7.38
N TYR A 13 19.53 -35.41 -6.39
CA TYR A 13 19.32 -34.54 -5.23
C TYR A 13 19.25 -33.06 -5.63
N VAL A 14 20.14 -32.60 -6.53
CA VAL A 14 20.12 -31.22 -7.05
C VAL A 14 18.85 -30.97 -7.86
N ARG A 15 18.41 -31.92 -8.70
CA ARG A 15 17.12 -31.81 -9.41
C ARG A 15 15.94 -31.78 -8.46
N SER A 16 15.90 -32.66 -7.46
CA SER A 16 14.84 -32.65 -6.45
C SER A 16 14.83 -31.36 -5.63
N ALA A 17 15.99 -30.80 -5.27
CA ALA A 17 16.07 -29.52 -4.57
C ALA A 17 15.62 -28.35 -5.47
N GLN A 18 15.96 -28.38 -6.76
CA GLN A 18 15.47 -27.41 -7.75
C GLN A 18 13.96 -27.53 -7.97
N ASP A 19 13.42 -28.74 -8.01
CA ASP A 19 11.98 -29.00 -8.14
C ASP A 19 11.20 -28.57 -6.90
N VAL A 20 11.73 -28.82 -5.69
CA VAL A 20 11.15 -28.33 -4.42
C VAL A 20 11.15 -26.80 -4.40
N THR A 21 12.27 -26.17 -4.74
CA THR A 21 12.38 -24.69 -4.78
C THR A 21 11.42 -24.08 -5.81
N ARG A 22 11.32 -24.69 -7.00
CA ARG A 22 10.37 -24.29 -8.05
C ARG A 22 8.92 -24.46 -7.62
N THR A 23 8.60 -25.54 -6.92
CA THR A 23 7.25 -25.84 -6.43
C THR A 23 6.85 -24.88 -5.31
N THR A 24 7.77 -24.56 -4.40
CA THR A 24 7.53 -23.56 -3.34
C THR A 24 7.33 -22.17 -3.93
N HIS A 25 8.17 -21.74 -4.88
CA HIS A 25 7.95 -20.47 -5.59
C HIS A 25 6.63 -20.45 -6.37
N ALA A 26 6.28 -21.54 -7.05
CA ALA A 26 5.02 -21.70 -7.75
C ALA A 26 3.82 -21.59 -6.79
N LEU A 27 3.89 -22.23 -5.62
CA LEU A 27 2.84 -22.15 -4.59
C LEU A 27 2.72 -20.75 -3.99
N THR A 28 3.83 -20.10 -3.64
CA THR A 28 3.80 -18.71 -3.14
C THR A 28 3.21 -17.76 -4.19
N GLN A 29 3.58 -17.93 -5.46
CA GLN A 29 3.00 -17.17 -6.57
C GLN A 29 1.51 -17.45 -6.76
N ALA A 30 1.08 -18.71 -6.62
CA ALA A 30 -0.34 -19.09 -6.67
C ALA A 30 -1.12 -18.46 -5.50
N GLN A 31 -0.58 -18.48 -4.28
CA GLN A 31 -1.16 -17.84 -3.10
C GLN A 31 -1.29 -16.32 -3.29
N MET A 32 -0.26 -15.65 -3.80
CA MET A 32 -0.30 -14.22 -4.09
C MET A 32 -1.37 -13.89 -5.14
N LYS A 33 -1.47 -14.69 -6.21
CA LYS A 33 -2.50 -14.52 -7.23
C LYS A 33 -3.91 -14.72 -6.69
N ALA A 34 -4.11 -15.68 -5.77
CA ALA A 34 -5.40 -15.89 -5.12
C ALA A 34 -5.84 -14.64 -4.33
N TRP A 35 -4.91 -13.99 -3.62
CA TRP A 35 -5.17 -12.73 -2.92
C TRP A 35 -5.44 -11.57 -3.87
N ASN A 36 -4.69 -11.43 -4.97
CA ASN A 36 -5.01 -10.46 -6.01
C ASN A 36 -6.44 -10.67 -6.55
N GLY A 37 -6.88 -11.92 -6.67
CA GLY A 37 -8.26 -12.26 -7.05
C GLY A 37 -9.30 -11.83 -6.02
N VAL A 38 -9.02 -11.99 -4.73
CA VAL A 38 -9.89 -11.52 -3.63
C VAL A 38 -10.12 -10.01 -3.72
N ASP A 39 -9.07 -9.25 -3.98
CA ASP A 39 -9.14 -7.80 -4.08
C ASP A 39 -9.82 -7.32 -5.36
N ALA A 40 -9.49 -7.93 -6.50
CA ALA A 40 -10.10 -7.59 -7.78
C ALA A 40 -11.61 -7.92 -7.80
N PHE A 41 -12.01 -9.05 -7.20
CA PHE A 41 -13.43 -9.39 -7.08
C PHE A 41 -14.18 -8.46 -6.13
N ARG A 42 -13.54 -8.00 -5.04
CA ARG A 42 -14.09 -6.95 -4.17
C ARG A 42 -14.39 -5.67 -4.94
N GLN A 43 -13.47 -5.25 -5.81
CA GLN A 43 -13.63 -4.06 -6.64
C GLN A 43 -14.76 -4.22 -7.65
N TYR A 44 -14.87 -5.40 -8.27
CA TYR A 44 -16.02 -5.72 -9.14
C TYR A 44 -17.35 -5.58 -8.38
N LEU A 45 -17.45 -6.18 -7.19
CA LEU A 45 -18.65 -6.06 -6.35
C LEU A 45 -18.96 -4.61 -5.98
N TYR A 46 -17.95 -3.77 -5.85
CA TYR A 46 -18.11 -2.33 -5.60
C TYR A 46 -18.61 -1.57 -6.83
N GLN A 47 -18.30 -2.03 -8.04
CA GLN A 47 -18.81 -1.41 -9.27
C GLN A 47 -20.27 -1.77 -9.51
N VAL A 48 -20.67 -3.00 -9.16
CA VAL A 48 -22.05 -3.49 -9.38
C VAL A 48 -22.98 -3.25 -8.19
N SER A 49 -22.47 -2.78 -7.07
CA SER A 49 -23.26 -2.49 -5.87
C SER A 49 -24.21 -1.31 -6.11
N GLY A 50 -25.47 -1.47 -5.70
CA GLY A 50 -26.54 -0.51 -6.03
C GLY A 50 -27.18 -0.74 -7.40
N THR A 51 -26.73 -1.73 -8.17
CA THR A 51 -27.37 -2.17 -9.43
C THR A 51 -28.04 -3.54 -9.24
N SER A 52 -28.89 -3.96 -10.19
CA SER A 52 -29.47 -5.31 -10.22
C SER A 52 -28.49 -6.40 -10.70
N GLN A 53 -27.19 -6.09 -10.84
CA GLN A 53 -26.19 -6.95 -11.49
C GLN A 53 -25.25 -7.68 -10.51
N LEU A 54 -25.60 -7.80 -9.23
CA LEU A 54 -24.81 -8.58 -8.27
C LEU A 54 -24.72 -10.06 -8.72
N PRO A 55 -23.53 -10.68 -8.68
CA PRO A 55 -23.35 -12.04 -9.15
C PRO A 55 -24.08 -13.03 -8.22
N THR A 56 -24.72 -14.04 -8.78
CA THR A 56 -25.46 -15.07 -8.03
C THR A 56 -24.58 -16.29 -7.74
N ALA A 57 -24.99 -17.14 -6.78
CA ALA A 57 -24.32 -18.40 -6.52
C ALA A 57 -24.18 -19.25 -7.80
N GLY A 58 -22.99 -19.81 -8.04
CA GLY A 58 -22.62 -20.52 -9.25
C GLY A 58 -22.00 -19.63 -10.35
N SER A 59 -22.02 -18.31 -10.22
CA SER A 59 -21.39 -17.41 -11.19
C SER A 59 -19.87 -17.62 -11.25
N ALA A 60 -19.33 -17.80 -12.45
CA ALA A 60 -17.89 -17.83 -12.67
C ALA A 60 -17.29 -16.43 -12.51
N ILE A 61 -16.16 -16.34 -11.82
CA ILE A 61 -15.39 -15.12 -11.63
C ILE A 61 -14.20 -15.19 -12.59
N ALA A 62 -14.33 -14.50 -13.72
CA ALA A 62 -13.25 -14.30 -14.67
C ALA A 62 -12.77 -12.85 -14.56
N LEU A 63 -11.54 -12.66 -14.08
CA LEU A 63 -10.94 -11.34 -13.92
C LEU A 63 -10.09 -11.03 -15.15
N SER A 64 -10.61 -10.16 -16.01
CA SER A 64 -9.90 -9.69 -17.19
C SER A 64 -8.65 -8.89 -16.78
N GLY A 65 -7.49 -9.21 -17.35
CA GLY A 65 -6.23 -8.50 -17.09
C GLY A 65 -5.33 -9.10 -15.99
N ILE A 66 -5.74 -10.18 -15.31
CA ILE A 66 -4.90 -10.89 -14.34
C ILE A 66 -4.76 -12.36 -14.75
N THR A 67 -3.56 -12.79 -15.14
CA THR A 67 -3.31 -14.15 -15.63
C THR A 67 -3.09 -15.16 -14.49
N GLY A 68 -3.81 -16.28 -14.56
CA GLY A 68 -3.76 -17.31 -13.52
C GLY A 68 -4.56 -16.94 -12.28
N VAL A 69 -5.65 -16.19 -12.42
CA VAL A 69 -6.65 -16.00 -11.39
C VAL A 69 -8.01 -16.40 -11.94
N SER A 70 -8.75 -17.19 -11.19
CA SER A 70 -10.12 -17.62 -11.50
C SER A 70 -10.91 -17.72 -10.22
N GLY A 71 -12.23 -17.80 -10.29
CA GLY A 71 -13.02 -18.06 -9.11
C GLY A 71 -14.46 -18.42 -9.40
N THR A 72 -15.21 -18.68 -8.34
CA THR A 72 -16.65 -18.94 -8.39
C THR A 72 -17.33 -18.30 -7.20
N VAL A 73 -18.52 -17.75 -7.42
CA VAL A 73 -19.41 -17.33 -6.32
C VAL A 73 -20.04 -18.57 -5.74
N VAL A 74 -19.76 -18.84 -4.47
CA VAL A 74 -20.25 -20.03 -3.74
C VAL A 74 -21.65 -19.77 -3.20
N GLN A 75 -21.90 -18.56 -2.70
CA GLN A 75 -23.14 -18.25 -2.02
C GLN A 75 -23.46 -16.76 -2.09
N THR A 76 -24.74 -16.42 -2.14
CA THR A 76 -25.25 -15.06 -2.01
C THR A 76 -26.45 -15.03 -1.08
N GLN A 77 -26.42 -14.19 -0.04
CA GLN A 77 -27.51 -14.07 0.94
C GLN A 77 -27.75 -12.61 1.29
N ALA A 78 -28.99 -12.15 1.22
CA ALA A 78 -29.37 -10.81 1.66
C ALA A 78 -29.61 -10.76 3.18
N ASN A 79 -29.28 -9.62 3.79
CA ASN A 79 -29.61 -9.24 5.16
C ASN A 79 -29.22 -10.28 6.23
N THR A 80 -27.96 -10.70 6.23
CA THR A 80 -27.42 -11.62 7.24
C THR A 80 -27.02 -10.85 8.50
N THR A 81 -26.86 -11.54 9.63
CA THR A 81 -26.41 -10.94 10.90
C THR A 81 -25.06 -10.21 10.75
N ALA A 82 -24.18 -10.70 9.87
CA ALA A 82 -22.88 -10.10 9.58
C ALA A 82 -22.90 -9.06 8.44
N CYS A 83 -24.05 -8.85 7.78
CA CYS A 83 -24.23 -7.91 6.68
C CYS A 83 -25.65 -7.31 6.70
N GLN A 84 -25.95 -6.52 7.74
CA GLN A 84 -27.27 -5.91 7.93
C GLN A 84 -27.55 -4.87 6.85
N ASN A 85 -28.75 -4.90 6.28
CA ASN A 85 -29.18 -4.04 5.17
C ASN A 85 -28.34 -4.18 3.88
N GLY A 86 -27.54 -5.25 3.75
CA GLY A 86 -26.69 -5.53 2.59
C GLY A 86 -26.85 -6.94 2.04
N THR A 87 -26.06 -7.29 1.04
CA THR A 87 -25.95 -8.63 0.47
C THR A 87 -24.58 -9.23 0.79
N GLN A 88 -24.58 -10.36 1.48
CA GLN A 88 -23.39 -11.16 1.72
C GLN A 88 -23.10 -12.04 0.50
N ILE A 89 -21.86 -12.02 0.02
CA ILE A 89 -21.39 -12.81 -1.13
C ILE A 89 -20.18 -13.62 -0.68
N MET A 90 -20.24 -14.94 -0.80
CA MET A 90 -19.11 -15.85 -0.59
C MET A 90 -18.55 -16.26 -1.93
N ALA A 91 -17.23 -16.16 -2.11
CA ALA A 91 -16.56 -16.57 -3.33
C ALA A 91 -15.25 -17.31 -3.04
N ASN A 92 -14.92 -18.26 -3.91
CA ASN A 92 -13.65 -18.97 -3.92
C ASN A 92 -12.79 -18.42 -5.05
N LEU A 93 -11.62 -17.88 -4.70
CA LEU A 93 -10.70 -17.24 -5.63
C LEU A 93 -9.43 -18.08 -5.69
N THR A 94 -9.14 -18.64 -6.85
CA THR A 94 -8.02 -19.54 -7.10
C THR A 94 -6.95 -18.85 -7.93
N GLY A 95 -5.76 -18.72 -7.35
CA GLY A 95 -4.54 -18.33 -8.07
C GLY A 95 -3.78 -19.56 -8.56
N THR A 96 -3.24 -19.49 -9.77
CA THR A 96 -2.50 -20.57 -10.41
C THR A 96 -1.15 -20.06 -10.93
N SER A 97 -0.08 -20.82 -10.62
CA SER A 97 1.27 -20.50 -11.08
C SER A 97 2.11 -21.77 -11.13
N GLY A 98 2.81 -22.00 -12.25
CA GLY A 98 3.77 -23.10 -12.37
C GLY A 98 3.23 -24.51 -12.05
N GLY A 99 1.92 -24.75 -12.20
CA GLY A 99 1.25 -26.02 -11.85
C GLY A 99 0.74 -26.11 -10.41
N ALA A 100 1.05 -25.13 -9.55
CA ALA A 100 0.49 -25.00 -8.21
C ALA A 100 -0.78 -24.14 -8.23
N ASN A 101 -1.74 -24.51 -7.38
CA ASN A 101 -2.99 -23.79 -7.19
C ASN A 101 -3.14 -23.42 -5.70
N ALA A 102 -3.63 -22.23 -5.42
CA ALA A 102 -4.03 -21.83 -4.08
C ALA A 102 -5.41 -21.20 -4.16
N THR A 103 -6.33 -21.61 -3.30
CA THR A 103 -7.69 -21.08 -3.27
C THR A 103 -7.92 -20.35 -1.96
N VAL A 104 -8.41 -19.11 -2.05
CA VAL A 104 -8.87 -18.32 -0.91
C VAL A 104 -10.37 -18.19 -1.01
N GLN A 105 -11.08 -18.67 0.01
CA GLN A 105 -12.49 -18.36 0.21
C GLN A 105 -12.61 -17.03 0.92
N SER A 106 -13.41 -16.13 0.36
CA SER A 106 -13.66 -14.79 0.89
C SER A 106 -15.15 -14.56 1.03
N ILE A 107 -15.57 -13.92 2.11
CA ILE A 107 -16.93 -13.40 2.26
C ILE A 107 -16.91 -11.88 2.19
N TYR A 108 -17.78 -11.32 1.37
CA TYR A 108 -18.01 -9.90 1.17
C TYR A 108 -19.37 -9.50 1.72
N CYS A 109 -19.50 -8.27 2.21
CA CYS A 109 -20.76 -7.61 2.49
C CYS A 109 -20.91 -6.40 1.58
N VAL A 110 -21.98 -6.37 0.78
CA VAL A 110 -22.27 -5.34 -0.22
C VAL A 110 -23.47 -4.52 0.19
N GLY A 111 -23.31 -3.20 0.37
CA GLY A 111 -24.41 -2.26 0.64
C GLY A 111 -24.94 -2.27 2.09
N GLY A 112 -24.32 -3.00 3.01
CA GLY A 112 -24.73 -3.04 4.40
C GLY A 112 -24.31 -1.78 5.19
N THR A 113 -25.06 -1.47 6.25
CA THR A 113 -24.64 -0.48 7.25
C THR A 113 -23.34 -0.96 7.89
N SER A 114 -22.28 -0.16 7.76
CA SER A 114 -20.95 -0.47 8.29
C SER A 114 -21.01 -0.73 9.79
N SER A 115 -20.32 -1.79 10.23
CA SER A 115 -19.88 -1.93 11.61
C SER A 115 -19.15 -0.66 12.07
N SER A 116 -19.03 -0.44 13.39
CA SER A 116 -18.29 0.67 14.01
C SER A 116 -16.76 0.66 13.74
N THR A 117 -16.33 -0.06 12.71
CA THR A 117 -14.97 -0.26 12.26
C THR A 117 -14.96 -0.17 10.73
N GLY A 118 -14.14 0.74 10.19
CA GLY A 118 -13.84 0.77 8.76
C GLY A 118 -12.79 -0.29 8.44
N THR A 119 -13.01 -1.06 7.38
CA THR A 119 -12.00 -2.00 6.86
C THR A 119 -11.28 -1.31 5.69
N LEU A 120 -10.01 -1.00 5.86
CA LEU A 120 -9.14 -0.62 4.75
C LEU A 120 -8.69 -1.90 4.01
N PRO A 121 -8.42 -1.80 2.70
CA PRO A 121 -7.72 -2.87 1.99
C PRO A 121 -6.40 -3.18 2.70
N ASN A 122 -5.91 -4.42 2.61
CA ASN A 122 -4.57 -4.77 3.07
C ASN A 122 -3.51 -4.25 2.10
N LEU A 123 -3.45 -2.92 1.95
CA LEU A 123 -2.79 -2.26 0.83
C LEU A 123 -2.48 -0.81 1.15
N ILE A 124 -1.41 -0.29 0.55
CA ILE A 124 -1.05 1.12 0.66
C ILE A 124 -1.80 1.91 -0.42
N THR A 125 -2.66 2.83 0.02
CA THR A 125 -3.53 3.60 -0.88
C THR A 125 -3.17 5.07 -0.85
N ILE A 126 -2.90 5.65 -2.02
CA ILE A 126 -2.46 7.03 -2.16
C ILE A 126 -3.36 7.72 -3.17
N ASN A 127 -4.05 8.77 -2.75
CA ASN A 127 -4.79 9.63 -3.64
C ASN A 127 -3.89 10.79 -4.08
N GLY A 128 -3.86 11.10 -5.38
CA GLY A 128 -2.89 12.01 -5.97
C GLY A 128 -1.59 11.33 -6.40
N ASN A 129 -0.67 12.13 -6.94
CA ASN A 129 0.60 11.63 -7.47
C ASN A 129 1.53 11.11 -6.36
N LEU A 130 2.42 10.18 -6.72
CA LEU A 130 3.48 9.67 -5.85
C LEU A 130 4.85 9.84 -6.51
N GLN A 131 5.76 10.52 -5.83
CA GLN A 131 7.14 10.71 -6.26
C GLN A 131 8.08 9.91 -5.36
N LEU A 132 8.84 8.98 -5.94
CA LEU A 132 9.84 8.16 -5.26
C LEU A 132 11.23 8.69 -5.60
N THR A 133 11.70 9.66 -4.83
CA THR A 133 12.91 10.44 -5.16
C THR A 133 14.18 9.88 -4.53
N GLY A 134 14.04 9.09 -3.45
CA GLY A 134 15.14 8.40 -2.76
C GLY A 134 15.15 6.89 -3.00
N SER A 135 15.85 6.17 -2.14
CA SER A 135 15.79 4.72 -2.03
C SER A 135 14.56 4.30 -1.24
N VAL A 136 13.57 3.73 -1.92
CA VAL A 136 12.30 3.30 -1.32
C VAL A 136 12.18 1.79 -1.42
N GLN A 137 12.14 1.12 -0.27
CA GLN A 137 12.08 -0.33 -0.16
C GLN A 137 10.79 -0.75 0.54
N ALA A 138 10.16 -1.81 0.04
CA ALA A 138 9.01 -2.45 0.66
C ALA A 138 9.32 -3.90 0.99
N ASN A 139 8.96 -4.37 2.19
CA ASN A 139 9.17 -5.75 2.63
C ASN A 139 7.85 -6.34 3.14
N GLY A 140 7.35 -7.34 2.41
CA GLY A 140 6.09 -8.02 2.74
C GLY A 140 6.26 -9.24 3.64
N GLY A 141 7.46 -9.79 3.71
CA GLY A 141 7.69 -11.09 4.35
C GLY A 141 6.74 -12.18 3.83
N SER A 142 6.26 -13.02 4.75
CA SER A 142 5.28 -14.07 4.47
C SER A 142 3.83 -13.67 4.77
N THR A 143 3.61 -12.53 5.43
CA THR A 143 2.32 -12.17 6.05
C THR A 143 1.74 -10.84 5.57
N GLY A 144 2.50 -10.00 4.86
CA GLY A 144 2.11 -8.64 4.48
C GLY A 144 2.13 -8.38 2.98
N SER A 145 1.27 -7.47 2.53
CA SER A 145 1.19 -7.01 1.14
C SER A 145 2.04 -5.76 0.93
N THR A 146 2.99 -5.79 -0.01
CA THR A 146 3.72 -4.61 -0.50
C THR A 146 3.11 -4.06 -1.78
N SER A 147 1.77 -4.07 -1.81
CA SER A 147 0.99 -3.60 -2.94
C SER A 147 0.60 -2.14 -2.73
N PHE A 148 0.75 -1.35 -3.79
CA PHE A 148 0.54 0.08 -3.79
C PHE A 148 -0.50 0.42 -4.84
N MET A 149 -1.52 1.17 -4.43
CA MET A 149 -2.54 1.70 -5.33
C MET A 149 -2.53 3.22 -5.26
N VAL A 150 -2.16 3.83 -6.39
CA VAL A 150 -2.02 5.27 -6.53
C VAL A 150 -3.11 5.77 -7.48
N ASN A 151 -4.01 6.61 -6.97
CA ASN A 151 -4.96 7.35 -7.78
C ASN A 151 -4.30 8.63 -8.31
N GLY A 152 -3.40 8.45 -9.27
CA GLY A 152 -2.58 9.49 -9.86
C GLY A 152 -1.42 8.87 -10.64
N ASN A 153 -0.40 9.68 -10.93
CA ASN A 153 0.84 9.23 -11.54
C ASN A 153 1.82 8.70 -10.48
N ILE A 154 2.68 7.77 -10.87
CA ILE A 154 3.85 7.38 -10.09
C ILE A 154 5.09 7.79 -10.87
N SER A 155 6.00 8.52 -10.24
CA SER A 155 7.33 8.76 -10.79
C SER A 155 8.41 8.33 -9.82
N SER A 156 9.52 7.80 -10.34
CA SER A 156 10.73 7.56 -9.55
C SER A 156 11.93 8.25 -10.17
N SER A 157 12.83 8.73 -9.33
CA SER A 157 14.20 9.13 -9.69
C SER A 157 15.25 8.42 -8.85
N GLY A 158 14.85 7.88 -7.69
CA GLY A 158 15.70 7.08 -6.81
C GLY A 158 15.44 5.58 -6.95
N SER A 159 16.13 4.77 -6.14
CA SER A 159 16.04 3.32 -6.25
C SER A 159 14.74 2.76 -5.64
N ILE A 160 14.15 1.74 -6.26
CA ILE A 160 12.93 1.09 -5.75
C ILE A 160 13.07 -0.43 -5.67
N GLY A 161 12.48 -1.07 -4.67
CA GLY A 161 12.56 -2.53 -4.52
C GLY A 161 11.55 -3.14 -3.56
N GLY A 162 11.26 -4.43 -3.79
CA GLY A 162 10.42 -5.25 -2.91
C GLY A 162 8.90 -5.02 -3.06
N PHE A 163 8.50 -4.32 -4.11
CA PHE A 163 7.09 -4.09 -4.44
C PHE A 163 6.47 -5.31 -5.13
N ASN A 164 5.36 -5.81 -4.58
CA ASN A 164 4.57 -6.84 -5.24
C ASN A 164 3.71 -6.26 -6.37
N LEU A 165 3.09 -5.11 -6.12
CA LEU A 165 2.29 -4.38 -7.10
C LEU A 165 2.53 -2.88 -6.95
N LEU A 166 2.87 -2.22 -8.06
CA LEU A 166 2.79 -0.78 -8.23
C LEU A 166 1.68 -0.49 -9.23
N TYR A 167 0.55 0.04 -8.75
CA TYR A 167 -0.61 0.38 -9.56
C TYR A 167 -0.85 1.89 -9.61
N ALA A 168 -1.08 2.43 -10.80
CA ALA A 168 -1.42 3.83 -11.03
C ALA A 168 -2.67 3.98 -11.92
N THR A 169 -3.57 4.90 -11.57
CA THR A 169 -4.64 5.34 -12.49
C THR A 169 -4.11 6.29 -13.57
N GLY A 170 -2.94 6.90 -13.35
CA GLY A 170 -2.23 7.70 -14.34
C GLY A 170 -1.08 6.93 -15.00
N THR A 171 -0.04 7.66 -15.38
CA THR A 171 1.21 7.16 -15.96
C THR A 171 2.20 6.73 -14.87
N ILE A 172 3.00 5.71 -15.16
CA ILE A 172 4.14 5.31 -14.32
C ILE A 172 5.45 5.60 -15.06
N ASP A 173 6.30 6.44 -14.47
CA ASP A 173 7.64 6.79 -14.96
C ASP A 173 8.73 6.35 -13.97
N LEU A 174 9.37 5.21 -14.21
CA LEU A 174 10.44 4.70 -13.35
C LEU A 174 11.82 5.12 -13.88
N ASN A 175 12.36 6.24 -13.39
CA ASN A 175 13.65 6.78 -13.85
C ASN A 175 14.83 6.41 -12.94
N GLY A 176 14.57 5.85 -11.76
CA GLY A 176 15.59 5.26 -10.92
C GLY A 176 15.61 3.73 -11.01
N GLY A 177 16.77 3.11 -10.80
CA GLY A 177 16.94 1.67 -10.94
C GLY A 177 16.14 0.89 -9.89
N GLY A 178 15.64 -0.30 -10.23
CA GLY A 178 14.82 -1.03 -9.28
C GLY A 178 14.19 -2.32 -9.76
N SER A 179 13.34 -2.90 -8.91
CA SER A 179 12.56 -4.09 -9.24
C SER A 179 11.19 -4.08 -8.57
N ALA A 180 10.21 -4.63 -9.29
CA ALA A 180 8.88 -4.91 -8.78
C ALA A 180 8.33 -6.16 -9.47
N ASN A 181 7.49 -6.94 -8.78
CA ASN A 181 6.84 -8.08 -9.42
C ASN A 181 5.89 -7.58 -10.51
N THR A 182 4.92 -6.75 -10.16
CA THR A 182 3.95 -6.19 -11.10
C THR A 182 3.97 -4.68 -11.11
N VAL A 183 4.06 -4.09 -12.30
CA VAL A 183 3.83 -2.66 -12.56
C VAL A 183 2.62 -2.55 -13.48
N ALA A 184 1.63 -1.76 -13.08
CA ALA A 184 0.37 -1.65 -13.81
C ALA A 184 -0.14 -0.21 -13.86
N ALA A 185 -0.46 0.29 -15.04
CA ALA A 185 -0.97 1.64 -15.24
C ALA A 185 -2.20 1.67 -16.17
N GLN A 186 -3.14 2.57 -15.90
CA GLN A 186 -4.15 2.93 -16.90
C GLN A 186 -3.57 3.91 -17.94
N GLY A 187 -2.56 4.69 -17.56
CA GLY A 187 -1.74 5.46 -18.48
C GLY A 187 -0.60 4.64 -19.07
N ASP A 188 0.43 5.34 -19.55
CA ASP A 188 1.65 4.71 -20.05
C ASP A 188 2.49 4.11 -18.91
N VAL A 189 3.35 3.15 -19.23
CA VAL A 189 4.42 2.69 -18.35
C VAL A 189 5.77 2.90 -19.02
N ASN A 190 6.59 3.78 -18.46
CA ASN A 190 7.94 4.07 -18.93
C ASN A 190 8.96 3.61 -17.89
N ILE A 191 9.74 2.58 -18.21
CA ILE A 191 10.83 2.09 -17.36
C ILE A 191 12.13 2.58 -17.98
N ASN A 192 12.71 3.62 -17.38
CA ASN A 192 13.80 4.41 -17.93
C ASN A 192 15.18 4.11 -17.32
N ALA A 193 15.23 3.27 -16.29
CA ALA A 193 16.46 2.82 -15.66
C ALA A 193 16.55 1.29 -15.57
N THR A 194 17.77 0.78 -15.40
CA THR A 194 18.02 -0.67 -15.29
C THR A 194 17.22 -1.32 -14.17
N GLY A 195 16.71 -2.53 -14.42
CA GLY A 195 15.83 -3.20 -13.47
C GLY A 195 15.24 -4.50 -13.98
N ASN A 196 14.69 -5.28 -13.04
CA ASN A 196 14.05 -6.57 -13.32
C ASN A 196 12.59 -6.54 -12.87
N TYR A 197 11.68 -6.93 -13.77
CA TYR A 197 10.25 -6.92 -13.51
C TYR A 197 9.61 -8.22 -13.99
N VAL A 198 8.58 -8.72 -13.30
CA VAL A 198 7.88 -9.94 -13.74
C VAL A 198 6.79 -9.59 -14.74
N THR A 199 5.92 -8.64 -14.42
CA THR A 199 4.79 -8.26 -15.27
C THR A 199 4.67 -6.74 -15.37
N VAL A 200 4.56 -6.23 -16.59
CA VAL A 200 4.28 -4.83 -16.89
C VAL A 200 2.97 -4.77 -17.67
N ASN A 201 1.98 -4.06 -17.13
CA ASN A 201 0.67 -3.87 -17.73
C ASN A 201 0.42 -2.39 -18.00
N SER A 202 0.00 -2.03 -19.21
CA SER A 202 -0.42 -0.67 -19.54
C SER A 202 -1.67 -0.68 -20.40
N MET A 203 -2.68 0.10 -20.02
CA MET A 203 -3.82 0.35 -20.92
C MET A 203 -3.49 1.32 -22.05
N GLN A 204 -2.27 1.87 -22.07
CA GLN A 204 -1.71 2.63 -23.17
C GLN A 204 -0.37 2.00 -23.59
N ASN A 205 0.70 2.77 -23.69
CA ASN A 205 1.97 2.32 -24.23
C ASN A 205 2.92 1.84 -23.11
N VAL A 206 3.84 0.95 -23.50
CA VAL A 206 4.95 0.54 -22.64
C VAL A 206 6.26 0.91 -23.31
N THR A 207 7.15 1.57 -22.58
CA THR A 207 8.53 1.85 -23.03
C THR A 207 9.53 1.23 -22.08
N LEU A 208 10.39 0.33 -22.58
CA LEU A 208 11.48 -0.26 -21.82
C LEU A 208 12.82 0.31 -22.32
N SER A 209 13.56 0.99 -21.45
CA SER A 209 14.86 1.57 -21.77
C SER A 209 16.01 0.54 -21.67
N PRO A 210 17.24 0.89 -22.06
CA PRO A 210 18.36 -0.04 -22.06
C PRO A 210 18.63 -0.68 -20.70
N GLY A 211 18.93 -1.99 -20.71
CA GLY A 211 19.24 -2.76 -19.49
C GLY A 211 18.02 -3.10 -18.62
N VAL A 212 16.80 -2.85 -19.09
CA VAL A 212 15.57 -3.33 -18.46
C VAL A 212 15.29 -4.78 -18.89
N SER A 213 14.93 -5.63 -17.92
CA SER A 213 14.45 -6.99 -18.16
C SER A 213 13.04 -7.18 -17.60
N VAL A 214 12.13 -7.67 -18.44
CA VAL A 214 10.75 -7.97 -18.07
C VAL A 214 10.40 -9.39 -18.48
N VAL A 215 9.67 -10.14 -17.65
CA VAL A 215 9.18 -11.46 -18.09
C VAL A 215 8.00 -11.28 -19.05
N THR A 216 6.93 -10.59 -18.64
CA THR A 216 5.74 -10.38 -19.47
C THR A 216 5.37 -8.91 -19.57
N VAL A 217 5.13 -8.43 -20.79
CA VAL A 217 4.56 -7.11 -21.08
C VAL A 217 3.19 -7.27 -21.72
N ASN A 218 2.17 -6.62 -21.18
CA ASN A 218 0.85 -6.52 -21.79
C ASN A 218 0.50 -5.04 -22.00
N SER A 219 0.17 -4.65 -23.24
CA SER A 219 -0.20 -3.28 -23.58
C SER A 219 -1.41 -3.22 -24.51
N ASN A 220 -2.36 -2.32 -24.25
CA ASN A 220 -3.38 -1.99 -25.26
C ASN A 220 -2.81 -1.07 -26.35
N GLY A 221 -1.86 -0.21 -25.98
CA GLY A 221 -1.10 0.61 -26.91
C GLY A 221 0.11 -0.13 -27.46
N LYS A 222 1.07 0.66 -27.93
CA LYS A 222 2.31 0.17 -28.53
C LYS A 222 3.32 -0.19 -27.45
N THR A 223 4.05 -1.29 -27.63
CA THR A 223 5.22 -1.60 -26.80
C THR A 223 6.50 -1.20 -27.52
N ASN A 224 7.37 -0.43 -26.88
CA ASN A 224 8.65 0.03 -27.39
C ASN A 224 9.80 -0.54 -26.54
N LEU A 225 10.49 -1.54 -27.09
CA LEU A 225 11.70 -2.12 -26.51
C LEU A 225 12.91 -1.37 -27.05
N LYS A 226 13.49 -0.45 -26.28
CA LYS A 226 14.70 0.28 -26.69
C LYS A 226 15.94 -0.62 -26.66
N THR A 227 17.06 -0.08 -27.13
CA THR A 227 18.35 -0.76 -27.26
C THR A 227 18.70 -1.64 -26.07
N SER A 228 19.03 -2.90 -26.29
CA SER A 228 19.44 -3.86 -25.24
C SER A 228 18.43 -4.10 -24.10
N SER A 229 17.15 -3.73 -24.25
CA SER A 229 16.08 -4.17 -23.35
C SER A 229 15.66 -5.61 -23.64
N THR A 230 15.12 -6.31 -22.64
CA THR A 230 14.71 -7.71 -22.80
C THR A 230 13.30 -7.96 -22.29
N ALA A 231 12.52 -8.74 -23.04
CA ALA A 231 11.22 -9.23 -22.67
C ALA A 231 11.08 -10.73 -22.99
N ALA A 232 10.58 -11.58 -22.09
CA ALA A 232 10.30 -12.96 -22.48
C ALA A 232 9.02 -13.04 -23.34
N MET A 233 7.97 -12.33 -22.94
CA MET A 233 6.69 -12.26 -23.66
C MET A 233 6.22 -10.82 -23.81
N VAL A 234 5.83 -10.44 -25.02
CA VAL A 234 5.19 -9.16 -25.33
C VAL A 234 3.84 -9.42 -25.97
N ASN A 235 2.77 -8.94 -25.34
CA ASN A 235 1.41 -8.95 -25.86
C ASN A 235 0.96 -7.49 -26.03
N ALA A 236 0.97 -6.98 -27.26
CA ALA A 236 0.66 -5.57 -27.54
C ALA A 236 -0.46 -5.45 -28.57
N ILE A 237 -1.53 -4.71 -28.28
CA ILE A 237 -2.64 -4.60 -29.25
C ILE A 237 -2.25 -3.67 -30.41
N ALA A 238 -1.65 -2.51 -30.14
CA ALA A 238 -1.40 -1.50 -31.18
C ALA A 238 -0.07 -1.64 -31.96
N GLY A 239 0.78 -2.61 -31.61
CA GLY A 239 2.06 -2.83 -32.30
C GLY A 239 3.27 -2.92 -31.37
N VAL A 240 4.42 -3.23 -31.95
CA VAL A 240 5.71 -3.36 -31.23
C VAL A 240 6.84 -2.68 -32.00
N THR A 241 7.71 -1.97 -31.30
CA THR A 241 9.01 -1.53 -31.82
C THR A 241 10.14 -2.17 -31.02
N LEU A 242 11.18 -2.65 -31.71
CA LEU A 242 12.40 -3.17 -31.13
C LEU A 242 13.61 -2.40 -31.67
N GLY A 243 14.37 -1.77 -30.78
CA GLY A 243 15.64 -1.14 -31.09
C GLY A 243 16.79 -2.13 -31.15
N GLN A 244 17.98 -1.62 -31.47
CA GLN A 244 19.18 -2.42 -31.67
C GLN A 244 19.52 -3.28 -30.45
N GLY A 245 19.70 -4.59 -30.65
CA GLY A 245 20.06 -5.52 -29.58
C GLY A 245 18.95 -5.77 -28.55
N ALA A 246 17.76 -5.17 -28.69
CA ALA A 246 16.60 -5.52 -27.88
C ALA A 246 16.18 -6.96 -28.16
N LYS A 247 15.71 -7.68 -27.14
CA LYS A 247 15.36 -9.10 -27.26
C LYS A 247 13.95 -9.37 -26.76
N ALA A 248 13.14 -10.04 -27.58
CA ALA A 248 11.85 -10.57 -27.20
C ALA A 248 11.78 -12.08 -27.49
N THR A 249 11.54 -12.94 -26.50
CA THR A 249 11.42 -14.39 -26.80
C THR A 249 10.13 -14.68 -27.58
N THR A 250 9.01 -14.07 -27.20
CA THR A 250 7.73 -14.19 -27.89
C THR A 250 7.08 -12.82 -28.05
N VAL A 251 6.61 -12.50 -29.25
CA VAL A 251 5.84 -11.29 -29.56
C VAL A 251 4.50 -11.70 -30.16
N ASN A 252 3.42 -11.31 -29.51
CA ASN A 252 2.05 -11.39 -30.01
C ASN A 252 1.51 -9.97 -30.16
N THR A 253 1.07 -9.58 -31.35
CA THR A 253 0.55 -8.23 -31.57
C THR A 253 -0.60 -8.16 -32.55
N GLY A 254 -1.52 -7.22 -32.29
CA GLY A 254 -2.58 -6.83 -33.23
C GLY A 254 -2.08 -5.84 -34.29
N GLY A 255 -1.09 -5.03 -33.96
CA GLY A 255 -0.52 -4.02 -34.86
C GLY A 255 0.76 -4.47 -35.57
N ASP A 256 1.40 -3.50 -36.24
CA ASP A 256 2.66 -3.69 -36.94
C ASP A 256 3.84 -3.92 -35.99
N VAL A 257 4.88 -4.59 -36.49
CA VAL A 257 6.16 -4.74 -35.82
C VAL A 257 7.26 -4.03 -36.60
N GLN A 258 7.97 -3.13 -35.93
CA GLN A 258 9.13 -2.43 -36.47
C GLN A 258 10.37 -2.83 -35.68
N SER A 259 11.38 -3.36 -36.36
CA SER A 259 12.64 -3.79 -35.76
C SER A 259 13.81 -3.05 -36.41
N GLU A 260 14.72 -2.56 -35.58
CA GLU A 260 15.97 -1.93 -36.00
C GLU A 260 17.14 -2.67 -35.35
N GLY A 261 17.32 -3.94 -35.72
CA GLY A 261 18.37 -4.79 -35.14
C GLY A 261 17.95 -5.54 -33.88
N GLY A 262 16.64 -5.69 -33.64
CA GLY A 262 16.09 -6.48 -32.55
C GLY A 262 16.15 -7.99 -32.79
N GLN A 263 16.01 -8.78 -31.72
CA GLN A 263 15.97 -10.24 -31.77
C GLN A 263 14.63 -10.75 -31.25
N ILE A 264 13.87 -11.42 -32.11
CA ILE A 264 12.60 -12.06 -31.76
C ILE A 264 12.76 -13.58 -31.88
N GLY A 265 12.38 -14.34 -30.84
CA GLY A 265 12.32 -15.80 -30.91
C GLY A 265 11.16 -16.27 -31.78
N THR A 266 9.94 -15.96 -31.34
CA THR A 266 8.68 -16.30 -32.00
C THR A 266 7.83 -15.05 -32.21
N LEU A 267 7.31 -14.84 -33.42
CA LEU A 267 6.47 -13.70 -33.78
C LEU A 267 5.08 -14.13 -34.27
N LYS A 268 4.03 -13.51 -33.74
CA LYS A 268 2.67 -13.49 -34.30
C LYS A 268 2.18 -12.05 -34.38
N ALA A 269 2.01 -11.50 -35.57
CA ALA A 269 1.47 -10.14 -35.76
C ALA A 269 0.32 -10.14 -36.75
N GLN A 270 -0.83 -9.54 -36.41
CA GLN A 270 -1.88 -9.34 -37.42
C GLN A 270 -1.45 -8.30 -38.47
N GLY A 271 -0.64 -7.31 -38.08
CA GLY A 271 -0.07 -6.29 -38.96
C GLY A 271 1.12 -6.77 -39.80
N SER A 272 1.87 -5.80 -40.33
CA SER A 272 3.09 -5.98 -41.11
C SER A 272 4.34 -6.08 -40.23
N PHE A 273 5.43 -6.60 -40.77
CA PHE A 273 6.75 -6.59 -40.16
C PHE A 273 7.74 -5.80 -41.02
N THR A 274 8.49 -4.89 -40.39
CA THR A 274 9.58 -4.14 -41.02
C THR A 274 10.86 -4.30 -40.21
N GLU A 275 11.93 -4.74 -40.85
CA GLU A 275 13.30 -4.70 -40.33
C GLU A 275 14.13 -3.70 -41.16
N THR A 276 14.92 -2.85 -40.49
CA THR A 276 15.78 -1.86 -41.16
C THR A 276 17.29 -2.12 -40.96
N SER A 277 17.66 -3.12 -40.14
CA SER A 277 19.03 -3.41 -39.73
C SER A 277 19.27 -4.93 -39.62
N GLY A 278 20.29 -5.32 -38.83
CA GLY A 278 20.78 -6.70 -38.70
C GLY A 278 20.00 -7.57 -37.71
N GLY A 279 18.69 -7.34 -37.55
CA GLY A 279 17.85 -8.06 -36.59
C GLY A 279 17.63 -9.53 -36.96
N LYS A 280 16.96 -10.26 -36.05
CA LYS A 280 16.67 -11.69 -36.19
C LYS A 280 15.24 -11.99 -35.78
N VAL A 281 14.55 -12.83 -36.55
CA VAL A 281 13.30 -13.48 -36.15
C VAL A 281 13.46 -14.97 -36.32
N GLY A 282 13.46 -15.72 -35.21
CA GLY A 282 13.68 -17.17 -35.22
C GLY A 282 12.62 -17.91 -36.03
N THR A 283 11.36 -17.61 -35.75
CA THR A 283 10.19 -18.06 -36.51
C THR A 283 9.04 -17.07 -36.33
N GLY A 284 8.18 -16.91 -37.33
CA GLY A 284 7.02 -16.05 -37.17
C GLY A 284 6.00 -16.13 -38.28
N THR A 285 4.81 -15.62 -37.97
CA THR A 285 3.72 -15.45 -38.92
C THR A 285 3.17 -14.03 -38.81
N VAL A 286 2.96 -13.39 -39.96
CA VAL A 286 2.35 -12.05 -40.00
C VAL A 286 1.16 -12.00 -40.95
N GLY A 287 0.16 -11.18 -40.65
CA GLY A 287 -0.99 -10.97 -41.52
C GLY A 287 -0.74 -10.00 -42.67
N GLY A 288 0.16 -9.02 -42.44
CA GLY A 288 0.53 -7.99 -43.40
C GLY A 288 1.79 -8.30 -44.22
N SER A 289 2.44 -7.24 -44.69
CA SER A 289 3.65 -7.34 -45.51
C SER A 289 4.91 -7.59 -44.67
N VAL A 290 5.96 -8.10 -45.31
CA VAL A 290 7.28 -8.29 -44.68
C VAL A 290 8.30 -7.49 -45.47
N LEU A 291 8.86 -6.45 -44.86
CA LEU A 291 9.95 -5.63 -45.40
C LEU A 291 11.24 -5.90 -44.61
N LYS A 292 12.31 -6.26 -45.29
CA LYS A 292 13.63 -6.47 -44.68
C LYS A 292 14.75 -6.16 -45.67
N PRO A 293 15.97 -5.85 -45.22
CA PRO A 293 17.10 -5.71 -46.12
C PRO A 293 17.37 -7.04 -46.85
N SER A 294 17.70 -6.98 -48.14
CA SER A 294 17.92 -8.17 -48.98
C SER A 294 19.00 -9.09 -48.43
N TRP A 295 20.02 -8.51 -47.78
CA TRP A 295 21.13 -9.23 -47.14
C TRP A 295 20.77 -9.89 -45.81
N ASN A 296 19.66 -9.53 -45.16
CA ASN A 296 19.29 -10.10 -43.86
C ASN A 296 18.50 -11.40 -44.05
N SER A 297 19.21 -12.53 -44.02
CA SER A 297 18.63 -13.89 -44.08
C SER A 297 18.13 -14.42 -42.72
N ASN A 298 18.31 -13.68 -41.63
CA ASN A 298 17.95 -14.12 -40.28
C ASN A 298 16.48 -13.83 -39.90
N ILE A 299 15.66 -13.39 -40.85
CA ILE A 299 14.24 -13.06 -40.65
C ILE A 299 13.39 -14.20 -41.23
N ASN A 300 12.98 -15.14 -40.38
CA ASN A 300 12.16 -16.29 -40.77
C ASN A 300 10.69 -16.00 -40.50
N ILE A 301 10.01 -15.37 -41.45
CA ILE A 301 8.58 -15.00 -41.33
C ILE A 301 7.79 -15.53 -42.53
N THR A 302 6.63 -16.11 -42.25
CA THR A 302 5.64 -16.48 -43.26
C THR A 302 4.47 -15.49 -43.24
N GLN A 303 3.99 -15.07 -44.41
CA GLN A 303 2.78 -14.25 -44.50
C GLN A 303 1.54 -15.16 -44.51
N GLN A 304 0.57 -14.85 -43.66
CA GLN A 304 -0.74 -15.51 -43.61
C GLN A 304 -1.84 -14.43 -43.55
N PRO A 305 -2.36 -13.98 -44.71
CA PRO A 305 -3.45 -13.02 -44.74
C PRO A 305 -4.63 -13.44 -43.87
N GLY A 306 -5.19 -12.49 -43.11
CA GLY A 306 -6.30 -12.74 -42.18
C GLY A 306 -5.91 -13.39 -40.84
N LEU A 307 -4.61 -13.53 -40.54
CA LEU A 307 -4.14 -14.00 -39.24
C LEU A 307 -4.81 -13.24 -38.09
N GLN A 308 -5.43 -13.97 -37.18
CA GLN A 308 -5.96 -13.44 -35.92
C GLN A 308 -5.06 -13.83 -34.76
N VAL A 309 -4.66 -12.84 -33.98
CA VAL A 309 -3.87 -13.03 -32.75
C VAL A 309 -4.79 -12.74 -31.56
N PRO A 310 -5.15 -13.73 -30.74
CA PRO A 310 -6.07 -13.53 -29.63
C PRO A 310 -5.39 -12.72 -28.52
N LEU A 311 -5.76 -11.44 -28.40
CA LEU A 311 -5.30 -10.53 -27.35
C LEU A 311 -6.51 -10.05 -26.55
N THR A 312 -6.39 -10.07 -25.22
CA THR A 312 -7.43 -9.56 -24.33
C THR A 312 -7.06 -8.14 -23.91
N PRO A 313 -7.89 -7.12 -24.20
CA PRO A 313 -7.65 -5.77 -23.73
C PRO A 313 -7.64 -5.67 -22.21
N LEU A 314 -6.73 -4.87 -21.69
CA LEU A 314 -6.68 -4.46 -20.28
C LEU A 314 -7.79 -3.44 -20.00
N THR A 315 -8.42 -3.53 -18.83
CA THR A 315 -9.54 -2.68 -18.40
C THR A 315 -9.20 -1.88 -17.13
N LEU A 316 -9.91 -0.77 -16.92
CA LEU A 316 -9.69 0.13 -15.78
C LEU A 316 -9.97 -0.60 -14.45
N ALA A 317 -9.15 -0.32 -13.44
CA ALA A 317 -9.43 -0.70 -12.05
C ALA A 317 -9.66 0.57 -11.22
N SER A 318 -10.63 0.55 -10.31
CA SER A 318 -10.92 1.69 -9.44
C SER A 318 -10.05 1.64 -8.18
N VAL A 319 -9.40 2.75 -7.84
CA VAL A 319 -8.72 2.93 -6.56
C VAL A 319 -9.74 3.43 -5.54
N GLN A 320 -9.88 2.73 -4.42
CA GLN A 320 -10.70 3.19 -3.31
C GLN A 320 -10.01 4.34 -2.59
N THR A 321 -10.71 5.45 -2.41
CA THR A 321 -10.27 6.56 -1.56
C THR A 321 -10.88 6.44 -0.17
N ALA A 322 -10.14 6.89 0.84
CA ALA A 322 -10.57 6.93 2.23
C ALA A 322 -10.62 8.40 2.68
N THR A 323 -11.73 8.78 3.32
CA THR A 323 -11.93 10.17 3.77
C THR A 323 -11.43 10.36 5.19
N ILE A 324 -10.21 10.85 5.39
CA ILE A 324 -9.55 10.96 6.69
C ILE A 324 -10.04 12.21 7.46
N ASP A 325 -10.53 12.00 8.68
CA ASP A 325 -11.00 13.08 9.56
C ASP A 325 -10.62 12.84 11.03
N ALA A 326 -9.89 13.78 11.62
CA ALA A 326 -9.49 13.78 13.02
C ALA A 326 -10.62 14.12 13.99
N TRP A 327 -11.64 14.89 13.58
CA TRP A 327 -12.64 15.44 14.51
C TRP A 327 -13.50 14.39 15.22
N PRO A 328 -14.01 13.36 14.53
CA PRO A 328 -14.79 12.30 15.18
C PRO A 328 -14.00 11.54 16.27
N LEU A 329 -12.66 11.53 16.17
CA LEU A 329 -11.80 10.83 17.11
C LEU A 329 -11.56 11.59 18.43
N LYS A 330 -11.95 12.87 18.54
CA LYS A 330 -11.75 13.66 19.75
C LYS A 330 -12.37 13.01 20.99
N SER A 331 -13.56 12.42 20.84
CA SER A 331 -14.33 11.83 21.95
C SER A 331 -13.77 10.51 22.48
N VAL A 332 -12.96 9.81 21.69
CA VAL A 332 -12.38 8.51 22.05
C VAL A 332 -10.91 8.61 22.46
N ALA A 333 -10.33 9.81 22.46
CA ALA A 333 -8.97 10.05 22.89
C ALA A 333 -8.82 9.99 24.42
N ASN A 334 -7.67 9.51 24.88
CA ASN A 334 -7.33 9.50 26.31
C ASN A 334 -6.87 10.87 26.79
N TYR A 335 -6.18 11.61 25.92
CA TYR A 335 -5.68 12.96 26.19
C TYR A 335 -6.03 13.87 25.01
N VAL A 336 -6.83 14.90 25.27
CA VAL A 336 -7.21 15.92 24.28
C VAL A 336 -6.56 17.23 24.66
N PHE A 337 -5.60 17.68 23.84
CA PHE A 337 -4.86 18.93 24.02
C PHE A 337 -5.57 20.08 23.31
N ASP A 338 -5.89 21.11 24.08
CA ASP A 338 -6.52 22.36 23.63
C ASP A 338 -5.93 23.55 24.41
N VAL A 339 -6.31 24.77 24.07
CA VAL A 339 -5.96 25.96 24.87
C VAL A 339 -7.18 26.75 25.27
N ASP A 340 -7.13 27.36 26.46
CA ASP A 340 -8.16 28.31 26.86
C ASP A 340 -8.01 29.66 26.15
N ALA A 341 -8.98 30.56 26.36
CA ALA A 341 -8.97 31.89 25.73
C ALA A 341 -7.77 32.78 26.14
N GLN A 342 -6.97 32.36 27.14
CA GLN A 342 -5.73 33.04 27.55
C GLN A 342 -4.48 32.23 27.16
N ASN A 343 -4.59 31.27 26.24
CA ASN A 343 -3.51 30.38 25.78
C ASN A 343 -2.90 29.49 26.89
N ASN A 344 -3.61 29.25 27.99
CA ASN A 344 -3.19 28.22 28.94
C ASN A 344 -3.51 26.83 28.35
N ILE A 345 -2.55 25.92 28.39
CA ILE A 345 -2.72 24.56 27.88
C ILE A 345 -3.71 23.80 28.77
N GLN A 346 -4.77 23.29 28.15
CA GLN A 346 -5.76 22.43 28.76
C GLN A 346 -5.68 21.02 28.17
N VAL A 347 -5.79 20.02 29.04
CA VAL A 347 -5.84 18.61 28.65
C VAL A 347 -7.10 18.00 29.23
N ALA A 348 -8.03 17.61 28.36
CA ALA A 348 -9.14 16.77 28.78
C ALA A 348 -8.69 15.31 28.80
N VAL A 349 -8.87 14.67 29.96
CA VAL A 349 -8.46 13.29 30.21
C VAL A 349 -9.69 12.40 30.26
N SER A 350 -9.61 11.23 29.63
CA SER A 350 -10.67 10.23 29.67
C SER A 350 -10.11 8.80 29.64
N ASN A 351 -10.69 7.92 30.45
CA ASN A 351 -10.36 6.50 30.48
C ASN A 351 -8.88 6.23 30.82
N VAL A 352 -8.28 6.97 31.75
CA VAL A 352 -6.90 6.77 32.20
C VAL A 352 -6.88 6.33 33.65
N ASN A 353 -6.17 5.26 33.96
CA ASN A 353 -6.04 4.81 35.34
C ASN A 353 -5.33 5.88 36.21
N SER A 354 -5.76 6.01 37.46
CA SER A 354 -5.26 7.00 38.44
C SER A 354 -5.56 8.48 38.12
N ILE A 355 -6.23 8.80 37.01
CA ILE A 355 -6.65 10.17 36.69
C ILE A 355 -8.16 10.19 36.47
N PRO A 356 -8.94 10.88 37.31
CA PRO A 356 -10.36 11.07 37.06
C PRO A 356 -10.62 11.73 35.70
N ASN A 357 -11.70 11.34 35.02
CA ASN A 357 -12.10 12.02 33.78
C ASN A 357 -12.40 13.50 34.08
N GLY A 358 -11.85 14.40 33.26
CA GLY A 358 -12.01 15.84 33.46
C GLY A 358 -11.00 16.66 32.67
N THR A 359 -11.12 17.98 32.78
CA THR A 359 -10.21 18.93 32.13
C THR A 359 -9.24 19.50 33.16
N TYR A 360 -7.95 19.43 32.85
CA TYR A 360 -6.86 19.90 33.69
C TYR A 360 -6.00 20.91 32.92
N TYR A 361 -5.29 21.77 33.63
CA TYR A 361 -4.23 22.59 33.06
C TYR A 361 -2.92 21.81 33.06
N LEU A 362 -2.19 21.84 31.95
CA LEU A 362 -0.82 21.33 31.90
C LEU A 362 0.12 22.45 32.37
N THR A 363 0.83 22.20 33.46
CA THR A 363 1.66 23.23 34.11
C THR A 363 3.01 22.66 34.54
N GLY A 364 3.93 23.54 34.91
CA GLY A 364 5.19 23.13 35.50
C GLY A 364 5.88 24.23 36.30
N SER A 365 6.82 23.83 37.16
CA SER A 365 7.69 24.72 37.92
C SER A 365 8.97 24.01 38.35
N GLY A 366 10.14 24.59 38.07
CA GLY A 366 11.44 23.98 38.39
C GLY A 366 11.59 22.59 37.76
N GLY A 367 11.91 21.58 38.57
CA GLY A 367 12.00 20.17 38.15
C GLY A 367 10.64 19.44 38.00
N ASN A 368 9.52 20.13 38.22
CA ASN A 368 8.20 19.55 38.09
C ASN A 368 7.53 20.08 36.81
N GLN A 369 7.96 19.57 35.65
CA GLN A 369 7.35 19.90 34.36
C GLN A 369 6.26 18.90 33.96
N ASP A 370 5.33 19.33 33.09
CA ASP A 370 4.29 18.52 32.45
C ASP A 370 3.29 17.83 33.42
N TRP A 371 2.91 18.52 34.48
CA TRP A 371 1.90 18.06 35.43
C TRP A 371 0.50 18.55 35.07
N LEU A 372 -0.47 17.65 35.14
CA LEU A 372 -1.90 17.97 35.07
C LEU A 372 -2.38 18.48 36.42
N CYS A 373 -2.92 19.70 36.46
CA CYS A 373 -3.36 20.36 37.68
C CYS A 373 -4.72 21.04 37.50
N THR A 374 -5.48 21.22 38.57
CA THR A 374 -6.77 21.94 38.51
C THR A 374 -6.60 23.47 38.42
N THR A 375 -5.37 23.96 38.58
CA THR A 375 -5.00 25.38 38.53
C THR A 375 -4.05 25.68 37.38
N LYS A 376 -4.04 26.94 36.91
CA LYS A 376 -3.19 27.43 35.81
C LYS A 376 -1.70 27.50 36.13
N SER A 377 -1.31 27.17 37.35
CA SER A 377 0.08 27.13 37.79
C SER A 377 0.31 25.89 38.64
N TYR A 378 1.56 25.42 38.64
CA TYR A 378 1.94 24.21 39.36
C TYR A 378 1.74 24.38 40.87
N ASN A 379 0.96 23.47 41.44
CA ASN A 379 0.78 23.33 42.88
C ASN A 379 0.63 21.84 43.19
N ALA A 380 1.58 21.27 43.94
CA ALA A 380 1.63 19.84 44.22
C ALA A 380 0.32 19.28 44.81
N ASN A 381 -0.42 20.06 45.59
CA ASN A 381 -1.70 19.63 46.20
C ASN A 381 -2.89 19.65 45.23
N GLN A 382 -2.71 20.26 44.05
CA GLN A 382 -3.75 20.43 43.03
C GLN A 382 -3.38 19.73 41.72
N CYS A 383 -2.22 19.08 41.68
CA CYS A 383 -1.74 18.31 40.53
C CYS A 383 -2.01 16.82 40.74
N VAL A 384 -2.48 16.14 39.70
CA VAL A 384 -2.93 14.75 39.76
C VAL A 384 -1.94 13.77 39.13
N ALA A 385 -1.21 14.17 38.08
CA ALA A 385 -0.25 13.29 37.42
C ALA A 385 0.73 14.06 36.53
N LYS A 386 1.97 13.56 36.41
CA LYS A 386 2.93 13.94 35.36
C LYS A 386 2.67 13.07 34.13
N ILE A 387 2.43 13.68 32.98
CA ILE A 387 2.05 12.95 31.76
C ILE A 387 3.14 12.91 30.69
N CYS A 388 4.28 13.56 30.92
CA CYS A 388 5.43 13.46 30.05
C CYS A 388 6.75 13.49 30.79
N LYS A 389 7.76 12.84 30.21
CA LYS A 389 9.14 12.87 30.68
C LYS A 389 9.97 13.59 29.63
N GLY A 390 10.38 14.82 29.93
CA GLY A 390 11.36 15.56 29.13
C GLY A 390 12.75 14.90 29.17
N PHE A 391 13.73 15.49 28.46
CA PHE A 391 15.13 15.02 28.51
C PHE A 391 15.78 15.16 29.90
N SER A 392 15.21 16.05 30.71
CA SER A 392 15.49 16.18 32.13
C SER A 392 14.21 16.61 32.85
N ASP A 393 14.24 16.59 34.18
CA ASP A 393 13.12 17.07 35.00
C ASP A 393 12.80 18.56 34.80
N TYR A 394 13.74 19.34 34.25
CA TYR A 394 13.57 20.78 34.02
C TYR A 394 13.07 21.13 32.61
N ASN A 395 12.95 20.15 31.72
CA ASN A 395 12.47 20.38 30.36
C ASN A 395 10.99 20.00 30.24
N THR A 396 10.17 20.97 29.84
CA THR A 396 8.78 20.70 29.40
C THR A 396 8.79 19.93 28.10
N CYS A 397 7.91 18.96 27.97
CA CYS A 397 7.69 18.27 26.72
C CYS A 397 6.85 19.10 25.75
N PHE A 398 5.88 19.84 26.26
CA PHE A 398 4.86 20.48 25.43
C PHE A 398 5.06 21.99 25.37
N SER A 399 4.85 22.54 24.18
CA SER A 399 4.61 23.96 23.97
C SER A 399 3.57 24.18 22.88
N TYR A 400 2.94 25.34 22.89
CA TYR A 400 1.93 25.72 21.91
C TYR A 400 2.17 27.15 21.45
N PHE A 401 2.20 27.36 20.13
CA PHE A 401 2.39 28.66 19.53
C PHE A 401 1.68 28.73 18.18
N ASN A 402 0.89 29.79 17.96
CA ASN A 402 0.20 30.07 16.68
C ASN A 402 -0.51 28.85 16.06
N GLY A 403 -1.33 28.13 16.84
CA GLY A 403 -2.09 26.99 16.32
C GLY A 403 -1.29 25.71 16.12
N THR A 404 -0.02 25.67 16.58
CA THR A 404 0.86 24.52 16.45
C THR A 404 1.41 24.09 17.81
N TRP A 405 1.26 22.80 18.08
CA TRP A 405 1.86 22.11 19.22
C TRP A 405 3.28 21.70 18.87
N SER A 406 4.17 21.70 19.86
CA SER A 406 5.47 21.04 19.78
C SER A 406 5.60 20.08 20.95
N THR A 407 6.07 18.87 20.66
CA THR A 407 6.35 17.85 21.67
C THR A 407 7.82 17.45 21.57
N ASN A 408 8.57 17.40 22.67
CA ASN A 408 9.96 16.94 22.63
C ASN A 408 10.40 16.38 23.99
N GLY A 409 10.91 15.15 24.04
CA GLY A 409 11.28 14.53 25.30
C GLY A 409 11.68 13.07 25.18
N ALA A 410 11.75 12.37 26.31
CA ALA A 410 12.01 10.94 26.32
C ALA A 410 10.77 10.16 25.87
N THR A 411 9.60 10.44 26.49
CA THR A 411 8.35 9.72 26.25
C THR A 411 7.16 10.42 26.94
N MET A 412 5.92 10.03 26.62
CA MET A 412 4.71 10.51 27.26
C MET A 412 3.78 9.36 27.69
N ALA A 413 2.76 9.68 28.50
CA ALA A 413 1.80 8.70 28.98
C ALA A 413 1.11 7.97 27.80
N PRO A 414 0.99 6.63 27.86
CA PRO A 414 0.52 5.82 26.74
C PRO A 414 -0.97 6.02 26.44
N GLY A 415 -1.38 5.69 25.20
CA GLY A 415 -2.76 5.74 24.75
C GLY A 415 -2.99 6.71 23.60
N VAL A 416 -4.24 7.11 23.39
CA VAL A 416 -4.65 7.96 22.26
C VAL A 416 -4.51 9.44 22.64
N VAL A 417 -3.71 10.18 21.87
CA VAL A 417 -3.48 11.62 22.07
C VAL A 417 -4.01 12.40 20.87
N TRP A 418 -4.77 13.45 21.15
CA TRP A 418 -5.45 14.26 20.13
C TRP A 418 -5.10 15.74 20.34
N PHE A 419 -4.63 16.40 19.29
CA PHE A 419 -4.20 17.80 19.31
C PHE A 419 -5.10 18.67 18.45
N HIS A 420 -5.65 19.74 19.04
CA HIS A 420 -6.33 20.79 18.29
C HIS A 420 -5.31 21.71 17.61
N GLY A 421 -5.03 21.49 16.33
CA GLY A 421 -4.07 22.28 15.56
C GLY A 421 -2.99 21.44 14.88
N GLY A 422 -1.92 22.10 14.40
CA GLY A 422 -0.74 21.43 13.88
C GLY A 422 0.12 20.83 14.98
N LEU A 423 1.01 19.91 14.65
CA LEU A 423 1.90 19.24 15.59
C LEU A 423 3.30 19.06 15.01
N SER A 424 4.30 19.60 15.70
CA SER A 424 5.69 19.23 15.55
C SER A 424 6.04 18.15 16.57
N LEU A 425 5.99 16.89 16.14
CA LEU A 425 6.33 15.72 16.96
C LEU A 425 7.85 15.52 16.98
N GLY A 426 8.47 15.93 18.07
CA GLY A 426 9.92 15.93 18.22
C GLY A 426 10.51 14.57 18.59
N VAL A 427 11.80 14.57 18.95
CA VAL A 427 12.53 13.39 19.41
C VAL A 427 11.82 12.77 20.62
N GLY A 428 11.77 11.43 20.66
CA GLY A 428 11.19 10.65 21.76
C GLY A 428 10.73 9.26 21.31
N THR A 429 10.36 8.42 22.28
CA THR A 429 9.67 7.15 22.05
C THR A 429 8.27 7.24 22.62
N TYR A 430 7.27 7.22 21.73
CA TYR A 430 5.87 7.48 22.06
C TYR A 430 5.05 6.21 21.89
N GLU A 431 4.41 5.74 22.97
CA GLU A 431 3.52 4.58 22.98
C GLU A 431 2.07 5.04 22.72
N ASN A 432 1.87 5.73 21.60
CA ASN A 432 0.69 6.53 21.35
C ASN A 432 0.13 6.40 19.94
N THR A 433 -1.20 6.53 19.86
CA THR A 433 -1.85 7.01 18.64
C THR A 433 -1.83 8.53 18.67
N VAL A 434 -1.18 9.16 17.71
CA VAL A 434 -1.04 10.62 17.64
C VAL A 434 -1.94 11.19 16.55
N ILE A 435 -2.91 12.01 16.97
CA ILE A 435 -3.89 12.63 16.09
C ILE A 435 -3.75 14.15 16.16
N ALA A 436 -3.69 14.82 15.01
CA ALA A 436 -3.70 16.28 14.92
C ALA A 436 -4.74 16.76 13.90
N THR A 437 -5.50 17.80 14.22
CA THR A 437 -6.46 18.38 13.25
C THR A 437 -5.79 19.19 12.15
N GLY A 438 -4.55 19.63 12.37
CA GLY A 438 -3.70 20.32 11.41
C GLY A 438 -2.73 19.38 10.68
N ASN A 439 -1.51 19.85 10.46
CA ASN A 439 -0.42 19.06 9.88
C ASN A 439 0.42 18.40 10.99
N ILE A 440 1.06 17.27 10.70
CA ILE A 440 2.09 16.66 11.55
C ILE A 440 3.44 16.79 10.87
N THR A 441 4.44 17.27 11.58
CA THR A 441 5.85 17.27 11.15
C THR A 441 6.69 16.60 12.22
N THR A 442 7.68 15.79 11.85
CA THR A 442 8.63 15.22 12.82
C THR A 442 9.99 15.89 12.74
N SER A 443 10.67 16.11 13.87
CA SER A 443 12.00 16.75 13.91
C SER A 443 13.15 15.78 13.64
N GLY A 444 12.87 14.47 13.63
CA GLY A 444 13.78 13.37 13.34
C GLY A 444 14.15 12.53 14.55
N SER A 445 14.57 11.27 14.34
CA SER A 445 14.75 10.24 15.40
C SER A 445 13.50 10.00 16.26
N THR A 446 12.33 10.26 15.71
CA THR A 446 11.05 10.04 16.39
C THR A 446 10.70 8.56 16.30
N VAL A 447 10.34 7.97 17.43
CA VAL A 447 9.80 6.61 17.48
C VAL A 447 8.35 6.65 17.96
N VAL A 448 7.43 6.08 17.20
CA VAL A 448 6.02 6.01 17.56
C VAL A 448 5.54 4.58 17.45
N HIS A 449 5.04 4.02 18.55
CA HIS A 449 4.34 2.74 18.57
C HIS A 449 2.85 2.99 18.80
N ALA A 450 2.04 2.63 17.81
CA ALA A 450 0.60 2.60 17.98
C ALA A 450 0.22 1.60 19.10
N PRO A 451 -0.85 1.83 19.88
CA PRO A 451 -1.21 0.99 21.01
C PRO A 451 -1.29 -0.50 20.69
N ASN A 452 -1.87 -0.87 19.55
CA ASN A 452 -2.00 -2.27 19.14
C ASN A 452 -0.66 -2.89 18.73
N TYR A 453 0.33 -2.07 18.34
CA TYR A 453 1.68 -2.52 18.06
C TYR A 453 2.49 -2.70 19.35
N GLY A 454 2.43 -1.73 20.27
CA GLY A 454 3.10 -1.79 21.57
C GLY A 454 2.49 -2.81 22.55
N GLY A 455 1.20 -3.12 22.37
CA GLY A 455 0.47 -4.15 23.10
C GLY A 455 0.53 -3.99 24.61
N LEU A 456 0.59 -5.11 25.34
CA LEU A 456 0.60 -5.12 26.80
C LEU A 456 1.75 -4.30 27.40
N SER A 457 2.98 -4.46 26.87
CA SER A 457 4.18 -3.82 27.41
C SER A 457 4.21 -2.31 27.17
N GLY A 458 3.74 -1.86 26.01
CA GLY A 458 3.69 -0.44 25.68
C GLY A 458 2.56 0.29 26.41
N GLN A 459 1.46 -0.40 26.71
CA GLN A 459 0.22 0.22 27.19
C GLN A 459 -0.10 -0.09 28.65
N CYS A 460 -0.23 -1.37 29.02
CA CYS A 460 -0.77 -1.77 30.34
C CYS A 460 0.31 -1.93 31.41
N SER A 461 1.52 -2.32 31.02
CA SER A 461 2.68 -2.49 31.92
C SER A 461 3.83 -1.55 31.53
N ASN A 462 3.50 -0.35 31.06
CA ASN A 462 4.46 0.66 30.64
C ASN A 462 5.37 1.06 31.81
N THR A 463 6.69 0.89 31.67
CA THR A 463 7.64 1.16 32.76
C THR A 463 7.87 2.65 33.00
N ALA A 464 7.64 3.50 31.99
CA ALA A 464 7.76 4.94 32.15
C ALA A 464 6.59 5.51 32.96
N PHE A 465 5.38 4.97 32.78
CA PHE A 465 4.17 5.41 33.47
C PHE A 465 3.39 4.21 34.04
N PRO A 466 3.88 3.59 35.14
CA PRO A 466 3.35 2.32 35.64
C PRO A 466 1.90 2.41 36.16
N VAL A 467 1.44 3.62 36.49
CA VAL A 467 0.09 3.87 37.02
C VAL A 467 -0.85 4.57 36.03
N LEU A 468 -0.34 5.04 34.89
CA LEU A 468 -1.11 5.77 33.87
C LEU A 468 -1.26 4.91 32.61
N TYR A 469 -2.21 3.99 32.63
CA TYR A 469 -2.54 3.16 31.48
C TYR A 469 -3.96 3.48 30.97
N PRO A 470 -4.20 3.37 29.65
CA PRO A 470 -5.50 3.64 29.06
C PRO A 470 -6.46 2.47 29.35
N THR A 471 -7.45 2.69 30.21
CA THR A 471 -8.42 1.68 30.68
C THR A 471 -9.35 1.15 29.59
N ASN A 472 -9.48 1.87 28.46
CA ASN A 472 -10.19 1.41 27.27
C ASN A 472 -9.42 0.37 26.46
N PHE A 473 -8.11 0.20 26.71
CA PHE A 473 -7.29 -0.89 26.16
C PHE A 473 -6.86 -1.90 27.23
N CYS A 474 -6.77 -1.47 28.49
CA CYS A 474 -6.20 -2.24 29.58
C CYS A 474 -7.24 -2.52 30.66
N SER A 475 -7.53 -3.80 30.90
CA SER A 475 -8.45 -4.24 31.95
C SER A 475 -7.93 -5.49 32.63
N GLY A 476 -7.89 -5.49 33.97
CA GLY A 476 -7.47 -6.65 34.77
C GLY A 476 -6.06 -7.19 34.44
N GLY A 477 -5.14 -6.32 34.01
CA GLY A 477 -3.79 -6.72 33.58
C GLY A 477 -3.71 -7.33 32.18
N THR A 478 -4.77 -7.22 31.38
CA THR A 478 -4.83 -7.71 30.00
C THR A 478 -4.95 -6.56 29.01
N TYR A 479 -4.46 -6.77 27.79
CA TYR A 479 -4.56 -5.83 26.68
C TYR A 479 -5.65 -6.26 25.69
N THR A 480 -6.56 -5.36 25.35
CA THR A 480 -7.61 -5.56 24.33
C THR A 480 -7.40 -4.59 23.18
N ALA A 481 -7.10 -5.12 22.00
CA ALA A 481 -6.89 -4.33 20.80
C ALA A 481 -8.18 -3.62 20.34
N SER A 482 -8.03 -2.43 19.78
CA SER A 482 -9.14 -1.69 19.15
C SER A 482 -8.69 -0.98 17.89
N ALA A 483 -9.62 -0.64 16.99
CA ALA A 483 -9.26 -0.10 15.67
C ALA A 483 -8.45 1.21 15.74
N ILE A 484 -8.70 2.08 16.72
CA ILE A 484 -7.93 3.32 16.89
C ILE A 484 -6.49 3.03 17.31
N GLY A 485 -6.26 1.93 18.02
CA GLY A 485 -4.92 1.49 18.42
C GLY A 485 -4.04 1.02 17.26
N ASN A 486 -4.58 0.85 16.04
CA ASN A 486 -3.77 0.57 14.85
C ASN A 486 -3.13 1.83 14.26
N ILE A 487 -3.54 3.03 14.67
CA ILE A 487 -3.06 4.28 14.10
C ILE A 487 -1.85 4.75 14.90
N ALA A 488 -0.71 4.96 14.23
CA ALA A 488 0.42 5.67 14.81
C ALA A 488 0.25 7.18 14.62
N LEU A 489 -0.03 7.62 13.39
CA LEU A 489 -0.16 9.03 13.03
C LEU A 489 -1.43 9.27 12.21
N LEU A 490 -2.22 10.28 12.58
CA LEU A 490 -3.34 10.78 11.78
C LEU A 490 -3.34 12.31 11.76
N ALA A 491 -3.48 12.89 10.57
CA ALA A 491 -3.51 14.33 10.39
C ALA A 491 -4.70 14.79 9.53
N GLY A 492 -5.24 15.95 9.88
CA GLY A 492 -6.23 16.69 9.10
C GLY A 492 -7.67 16.33 9.45
N GLY A 493 -8.59 17.24 9.13
CA GLY A 493 -10.01 17.01 9.36
C GLY A 493 -10.92 18.04 8.70
N TYR A 494 -12.21 17.75 8.74
CA TYR A 494 -13.24 18.63 8.21
C TYR A 494 -13.81 19.52 9.32
N GLN A 495 -13.77 20.83 9.10
CA GLN A 495 -14.55 21.78 9.89
C GLN A 495 -15.52 22.48 8.95
N ASN A 496 -16.81 22.44 9.26
CA ASN A 496 -17.86 23.08 8.44
C ASN A 496 -17.74 22.68 6.95
N ASN A 497 -17.56 21.38 6.67
CA ASN A 497 -17.35 20.80 5.34
C ASN A 497 -16.11 21.30 4.57
N THR A 498 -15.22 22.07 5.21
CA THR A 498 -13.96 22.50 4.64
C THR A 498 -12.83 21.66 5.24
N PHE A 499 -12.05 20.99 4.38
CA PHE A 499 -10.88 20.24 4.81
C PHE A 499 -9.73 21.20 5.14
N ALA A 500 -9.05 20.98 6.26
CA ALA A 500 -7.86 21.72 6.67
C ALA A 500 -6.77 20.79 7.19
N GLY A 501 -5.51 21.22 7.00
CA GLY A 501 -4.32 20.48 7.48
C GLY A 501 -4.06 19.19 6.70
N GLY A 502 -3.67 18.14 7.44
CA GLY A 502 -3.58 16.78 6.91
C GLY A 502 -2.26 16.36 6.30
N ASN A 503 -1.31 17.27 6.12
CA ASN A 503 0.01 16.88 5.67
C ASN A 503 0.77 16.21 6.80
N ILE A 504 1.38 15.07 6.51
CA ILE A 504 2.34 14.40 7.40
C ILE A 504 3.71 14.49 6.74
N ALA A 505 4.65 15.15 7.40
CA ALA A 505 6.04 15.22 6.98
C ALA A 505 6.92 14.47 7.98
N LEU A 506 7.43 13.32 7.55
CA LEU A 506 8.41 12.56 8.31
C LEU A 506 9.80 13.13 7.99
N GLY A 507 10.42 13.78 8.97
CA GLY A 507 11.82 14.23 8.93
C GLY A 507 12.80 13.05 8.89
N ALA A 508 14.04 13.23 9.35
CA ALA A 508 15.06 12.20 9.23
C ALA A 508 15.02 11.14 10.34
N SER A 509 15.37 9.88 10.05
CA SER A 509 15.65 8.86 11.07
C SER A 509 14.44 8.41 11.91
N ASN A 510 13.22 8.50 11.38
CA ASN A 510 12.02 8.12 12.13
C ASN A 510 11.74 6.60 12.07
N SER A 511 11.15 6.06 13.13
CA SER A 511 10.62 4.68 13.17
C SER A 511 9.16 4.70 13.60
N ILE A 512 8.24 4.40 12.68
CA ILE A 512 6.81 4.49 12.90
C ILE A 512 6.21 3.09 12.85
N PHE A 513 5.74 2.60 13.99
CA PHE A 513 5.14 1.28 14.15
C PHE A 513 3.63 1.42 14.30
N GLY A 514 2.91 1.24 13.20
CA GLY A 514 1.48 1.44 13.09
C GLY A 514 1.09 2.17 11.80
N ASN A 515 -0.21 2.31 11.59
CA ASN A 515 -0.74 2.94 10.38
C ASN A 515 -0.51 4.45 10.35
N ILE A 516 -0.28 4.98 9.16
CA ILE A 516 -0.19 6.42 8.88
C ILE A 516 -1.38 6.84 8.01
N LEU A 517 -2.21 7.74 8.54
CA LEU A 517 -3.39 8.27 7.86
C LEU A 517 -3.20 9.78 7.62
N ALA A 518 -2.73 10.15 6.43
CA ALA A 518 -2.54 11.55 6.04
C ALA A 518 -3.75 12.05 5.24
N GLY A 519 -4.58 12.93 5.82
CA GLY A 519 -5.71 13.51 5.07
C GLY A 519 -5.27 14.41 3.90
N GLY A 520 -4.09 15.01 4.00
CA GLY A 520 -3.40 15.74 2.95
C GLY A 520 -2.42 14.82 2.21
N ILE A 521 -1.14 15.19 2.16
CA ILE A 521 -0.07 14.38 1.57
C ILE A 521 0.90 13.81 2.62
N LEU A 522 1.58 12.72 2.29
CA LEU A 522 2.69 12.18 3.08
C LEU A 522 4.02 12.47 2.39
N ASN A 523 4.92 13.14 3.11
CA ASN A 523 6.30 13.33 2.69
C ASN A 523 7.26 12.61 3.63
N THR A 524 8.28 11.95 3.09
CA THR A 524 9.34 11.32 3.89
C THR A 524 10.71 11.86 3.52
N GLY A 525 11.53 12.10 4.53
CA GLY A 525 12.92 12.52 4.43
C GLY A 525 13.85 11.64 5.28
N GLY A 526 15.16 11.83 5.12
CA GLY A 526 16.21 11.04 5.77
C GLY A 526 15.97 9.52 5.75
N SER A 527 16.43 8.81 6.79
CA SER A 527 16.20 7.36 6.93
C SER A 527 14.90 7.06 7.70
N THR A 528 13.78 6.90 7.04
CA THR A 528 12.49 6.61 7.69
C THR A 528 12.12 5.13 7.56
N SER A 529 11.67 4.52 8.65
CA SER A 529 11.14 3.15 8.71
C SER A 529 9.67 3.16 9.14
N ILE A 530 8.82 2.42 8.44
CA ILE A 530 7.37 2.36 8.69
C ILE A 530 6.94 0.89 8.76
N GLN A 531 6.38 0.47 9.88
CA GLN A 531 5.81 -0.85 10.11
C GLN A 531 4.29 -0.76 10.23
N GLY A 532 3.61 -0.55 9.11
CA GLY A 532 2.17 -0.41 9.04
C GLY A 532 1.69 -0.02 7.66
N TYR A 533 0.38 0.14 7.50
CA TYR A 533 -0.19 0.62 6.24
C TYR A 533 -0.27 2.13 6.19
N ILE A 534 -0.23 2.63 4.95
CA ILE A 534 -0.22 4.04 4.65
C ILE A 534 -1.46 4.35 3.83
N THR A 535 -2.21 5.36 4.27
CA THR A 535 -3.36 5.90 3.56
C THR A 535 -3.17 7.40 3.40
N VAL A 536 -3.14 7.87 2.15
CA VAL A 536 -3.04 9.29 1.80
C VAL A 536 -4.32 9.72 1.08
N GLY A 537 -5.06 10.64 1.69
CA GLY A 537 -6.35 11.10 1.19
C GLY A 537 -6.26 12.22 0.15
N ASN A 538 -5.22 13.07 0.22
CA ASN A 538 -5.06 14.27 -0.59
C ASN A 538 -6.33 15.13 -0.71
N GLN A 539 -7.07 15.25 0.40
CA GLN A 539 -8.36 15.94 0.48
C GLN A 539 -8.22 17.45 0.33
N GLY A 540 -7.01 17.98 0.56
CA GLY A 540 -6.65 19.37 0.29
C GLY A 540 -6.37 19.68 -1.18
N GLY A 541 -6.38 18.67 -2.07
CA GLY A 541 -6.25 18.87 -3.52
C GLY A 541 -4.85 19.24 -4.01
N SER A 542 -3.80 18.67 -3.41
CA SER A 542 -2.42 18.87 -3.90
C SER A 542 -2.25 18.30 -5.31
N SER A 543 -1.71 19.11 -6.22
CA SER A 543 -1.38 18.70 -7.59
C SER A 543 -0.05 17.94 -7.68
N THR A 544 0.89 18.20 -6.78
CA THR A 544 2.20 17.53 -6.73
C THR A 544 2.14 16.16 -6.06
N GLY A 545 1.17 15.95 -5.17
CA GLY A 545 0.97 14.69 -4.46
C GLY A 545 2.02 14.41 -3.36
N ALA A 546 2.18 13.14 -3.00
CA ALA A 546 3.11 12.66 -1.98
C ALA A 546 4.54 12.52 -2.55
N SER A 547 5.55 12.79 -1.72
CA SER A 547 6.97 12.64 -2.11
C SER A 547 7.76 11.88 -1.05
N TRP A 548 8.31 10.74 -1.44
CA TRP A 548 9.08 9.87 -0.57
C TRP A 548 10.54 9.87 -0.98
N GLY A 549 11.37 10.46 -0.12
CA GLY A 549 12.77 10.76 -0.39
C GLY A 549 13.76 9.97 0.47
N ALA A 550 15.04 10.27 0.25
CA ALA A 550 16.18 9.75 1.00
C ALA A 550 16.18 8.20 1.14
N SER A 551 15.98 7.64 2.32
CA SER A 551 15.84 6.19 2.51
C SER A 551 14.53 5.91 3.24
N THR A 552 13.54 5.36 2.56
CA THR A 552 12.24 5.01 3.15
C THR A 552 12.03 3.51 3.06
N THR A 553 11.88 2.86 4.21
CA THR A 553 11.61 1.42 4.29
C THR A 553 10.23 1.19 4.85
N ILE A 554 9.43 0.40 4.15
CA ILE A 554 8.10 -0.02 4.59
C ILE A 554 8.18 -1.52 4.86
N ASP A 555 8.04 -1.92 6.11
CA ASP A 555 8.21 -3.30 6.52
C ASP A 555 6.96 -3.82 7.22
N VAL A 556 6.23 -4.69 6.52
CA VAL A 556 5.03 -5.37 7.04
C VAL A 556 5.25 -6.88 7.14
N SER A 557 6.53 -7.31 7.19
CA SER A 557 6.91 -8.71 7.27
C SER A 557 6.70 -9.35 8.63
N HIS A 558 6.68 -8.54 9.70
CA HIS A 558 6.52 -8.99 11.08
C HIS A 558 5.59 -8.05 11.82
N LEU A 559 4.28 -8.35 11.78
CA LEU A 559 3.27 -7.58 12.48
C LEU A 559 2.82 -8.32 13.75
N PRO A 560 2.71 -7.64 14.91
CA PRO A 560 2.16 -8.24 16.13
C PRO A 560 0.73 -8.75 15.91
N SER A 561 0.36 -9.82 16.62
CA SER A 561 -0.99 -10.41 16.53
C SER A 561 -2.11 -9.49 17.01
N THR A 562 -1.77 -8.53 17.88
CA THR A 562 -2.67 -7.47 18.36
C THR A 562 -2.88 -6.35 17.35
N PHE A 563 -2.04 -6.27 16.31
CA PHE A 563 -2.06 -5.22 15.31
C PHE A 563 -2.71 -5.70 14.01
N ASN A 564 -3.83 -5.09 13.65
CA ASN A 564 -4.53 -5.37 12.39
C ASN A 564 -4.53 -4.11 11.52
N PRO A 565 -3.59 -3.97 10.57
CA PRO A 565 -3.44 -2.76 9.79
C PRO A 565 -4.63 -2.47 8.86
N GLY A 566 -5.45 -3.47 8.54
CA GLY A 566 -6.67 -3.30 7.75
C GLY A 566 -7.85 -2.72 8.54
N GLN A 567 -7.76 -2.54 9.87
CA GLN A 567 -8.85 -2.03 10.70
C GLN A 567 -8.57 -0.60 11.18
N ILE A 568 -9.48 0.33 10.87
CA ILE A 568 -9.45 1.71 11.36
C ILE A 568 -10.82 2.12 11.95
N PRO A 569 -10.90 3.15 12.81
CA PRO A 569 -12.16 3.58 13.39
C PRO A 569 -13.19 3.99 12.34
N SER A 570 -14.47 3.64 12.54
CA SER A 570 -15.54 4.26 11.76
C SER A 570 -15.63 5.76 12.06
N GLY A 571 -15.73 6.61 11.05
CA GLY A 571 -15.76 8.07 11.20
C GLY A 571 -14.50 8.78 10.73
N THR A 572 -13.37 8.07 10.60
CA THR A 572 -12.17 8.55 9.87
C THR A 572 -12.22 8.21 8.39
N THR A 573 -13.38 7.76 7.91
CA THR A 573 -13.72 7.44 6.52
C THR A 573 -15.17 7.85 6.29
N GLY A 574 -15.39 9.15 6.17
CA GLY A 574 -16.67 9.71 5.74
C GLY A 574 -16.95 9.36 4.27
N GLY A 575 -17.67 8.27 4.03
CA GLY A 575 -18.50 8.14 2.84
C GLY A 575 -19.86 8.75 3.15
N SER A 576 -20.24 9.80 2.43
CA SER A 576 -21.59 10.35 2.45
C SER A 576 -22.62 9.22 2.42
N SER A 577 -23.65 9.32 3.26
CA SER A 577 -24.84 8.46 3.21
C SER A 577 -25.38 8.44 1.76
N GLY A 578 -25.07 7.38 1.01
CA GLY A 578 -25.50 7.23 -0.38
C GLY A 578 -24.53 6.54 -1.34
N THR A 579 -23.27 6.27 -0.97
CA THR A 579 -22.35 5.51 -1.86
C THR A 579 -22.27 4.02 -1.50
N PRO A 580 -22.11 3.14 -2.50
CA PRO A 580 -22.02 1.71 -2.26
C PRO A 580 -20.86 1.35 -1.32
N SER A 581 -21.08 0.46 -0.37
CA SER A 581 -20.03 -0.10 0.50
C SER A 581 -19.77 -1.56 0.13
N VAL A 582 -18.50 -1.98 0.05
CA VAL A 582 -18.14 -3.41 -0.09
C VAL A 582 -17.00 -3.75 0.86
N ASN A 583 -17.31 -4.53 1.89
CA ASN A 583 -16.38 -4.94 2.94
C ASN A 583 -16.06 -6.42 2.81
N VAL A 584 -14.80 -6.81 3.03
CA VAL A 584 -14.43 -8.23 3.22
C VAL A 584 -14.67 -8.55 4.69
N LEU A 585 -15.57 -9.48 4.97
CA LEU A 585 -15.90 -9.91 6.32
C LEU A 585 -14.86 -10.87 6.88
N TRP A 586 -14.39 -11.81 6.04
CA TRP A 586 -13.32 -12.74 6.38
C TRP A 586 -12.78 -13.45 5.14
N THR A 587 -11.58 -14.00 5.26
CA THR A 587 -10.92 -14.84 4.26
C THR A 587 -10.26 -16.06 4.89
N ARG A 588 -10.21 -17.19 4.17
CA ARG A 588 -9.43 -18.38 4.57
C ARG A 588 -8.89 -19.12 3.35
N TYR A 589 -7.75 -19.78 3.49
CA TYR A 589 -7.31 -20.75 2.48
C TYR A 589 -8.18 -22.02 2.52
N LEU A 590 -8.46 -22.58 1.34
CA LEU A 590 -9.13 -23.87 1.16
C LEU A 590 -8.15 -24.97 0.80
#